data_AF-A0A7S1SML9-F1
#
_entry.id   AF-A0A7S1SML9-F1
#
_cell.length_a   1.000
_cell.length_b   1.000
_cell.length_c   1.000
_cell.angle_alpha   90.00
_cell.angle_beta   90.00
_cell.angle_gamma   90.00
#
_symmetry.space_group_name_H-M   'P 1'
#
loop_
_entity.id
_entity.type
_entity.pdbx_description
1 polymer ?
#
loop_
_entity_poly.entity_id
_entity_poly.type
_entity_poly.pdbx_seq_one_letter_code
_entity_poly.pdbx_strand_id
1 'polypeptide(L)'
;MPTALNLLCDTERAWPEAVRRLSAIILGDLCNGHDANQAEFRRAEGVVLLQQKLIELRAEDPTLPSKLTLVVLRAVWNCIIGNRKNTVRFLVSDGLDALLDVLEAGHPSLHPICLSIVSDILENPKAHVFFHEWVSNKSGRNAAALLLHVWRAEDSKRGMNPG
;
A
#
# COMPACT_ATOMS: atom_id res chain seq x y z
N MET A 1 -10.56 14.19 -10.00
CA MET A 1 -9.90 12.87 -9.80
C MET A 1 -8.81 12.59 -10.84
N PRO A 2 -9.09 12.61 -12.16
CA PRO A 2 -8.12 12.17 -13.17
C PRO A 2 -6.83 13.01 -13.19
N THR A 3 -6.94 14.33 -13.02
CA THR A 3 -5.77 15.22 -12.96
C THR A 3 -4.80 14.85 -11.84
N ALA A 4 -5.31 14.59 -10.62
CA ALA A 4 -4.46 14.23 -9.48
C ALA A 4 -3.86 12.82 -9.64
N LEU A 5 -4.60 11.89 -10.25
CA LEU A 5 -4.06 10.57 -10.61
C LEU A 5 -2.90 10.68 -11.60
N ASN A 6 -3.05 11.49 -12.65
CA ASN A 6 -1.98 11.73 -13.61
C ASN A 6 -0.76 12.37 -12.91
N LEU A 7 -0.95 13.42 -12.11
CA LEU A 7 0.17 14.04 -11.40
C LEU A 7 0.94 13.09 -10.48
N LEU A 8 0.29 12.04 -9.95
CA LEU A 8 0.91 11.02 -9.09
C LEU A 8 1.59 9.89 -9.89
N CYS A 9 0.88 9.35 -10.89
CA CYS A 9 1.17 8.08 -11.57
C CYS A 9 1.65 8.24 -13.02
N ASP A 10 1.81 9.46 -13.54
CA ASP A 10 2.32 9.71 -14.90
C ASP A 10 3.74 9.14 -15.04
N THR A 11 3.86 8.15 -15.92
CA THR A 11 5.10 7.45 -16.26
C THR A 11 5.85 8.10 -17.42
N GLU A 12 5.18 8.95 -18.21
CA GLU A 12 5.78 9.65 -19.35
C GLU A 12 6.47 10.94 -18.90
N ARG A 13 5.95 11.58 -17.84
CA ARG A 13 6.50 12.79 -17.25
C ARG A 13 6.65 12.68 -15.74
N ALA A 14 7.89 12.61 -15.27
CA ALA A 14 8.19 12.63 -13.84
C ALA A 14 7.91 14.02 -13.24
N TRP A 15 6.77 14.16 -12.56
CA TRP A 15 6.47 15.36 -11.77
C TRP A 15 7.36 15.45 -10.52
N PRO A 16 7.69 16.66 -10.04
CA PRO A 16 8.44 16.83 -8.81
C PRO A 16 7.79 16.08 -7.64
N GLU A 17 8.58 15.47 -6.76
CA GLU A 17 8.06 14.66 -5.64
C GLU A 17 7.03 15.42 -4.81
N ALA A 18 7.22 16.72 -4.58
CA ALA A 18 6.26 17.56 -3.89
C ALA A 18 4.86 17.57 -4.53
N VAL A 19 4.80 17.63 -5.87
CA VAL A 19 3.54 17.59 -6.64
C VAL A 19 2.89 16.22 -6.52
N ARG A 20 3.68 15.15 -6.65
CA ARG A 20 3.18 13.78 -6.50
C ARG A 20 2.61 13.53 -5.11
N ARG A 21 3.32 13.97 -4.06
CA ARG A 21 2.86 13.86 -2.67
C ARG A 21 1.55 14.60 -2.44
N LEU A 22 1.47 15.86 -2.86
CA LEU A 22 0.24 16.65 -2.73
C LEU A 22 -0.93 15.99 -3.46
N SER A 23 -0.67 15.42 -4.64
CA SER A 23 -1.69 14.71 -5.41
C SER A 23 -2.19 13.46 -4.68
N ALA A 24 -1.31 12.66 -4.08
CA ALA A 24 -1.69 11.51 -3.26
C ALA A 24 -2.51 11.93 -2.02
N ILE A 25 -2.10 12.99 -1.33
CA ILE A 25 -2.83 13.54 -0.17
C ILE A 25 -4.24 13.98 -0.59
N ILE A 26 -4.36 14.78 -1.66
CA ILE A 26 -5.66 15.27 -2.15
C ILE A 26 -6.56 14.11 -2.55
N LEU A 27 -6.03 13.09 -3.24
CA LEU A 27 -6.81 11.89 -3.59
C LEU A 27 -7.32 11.17 -2.34
N GLY A 28 -6.43 10.94 -1.37
CA GLY A 28 -6.77 10.29 -0.11
C GLY A 28 -7.80 11.07 0.70
N ASP A 29 -7.67 12.39 0.80
CA ASP A 29 -8.59 13.23 1.57
C ASP A 29 -9.96 13.36 0.89
N LEU A 30 -10.00 13.44 -0.45
CA LEU A 30 -11.26 13.45 -1.21
C LEU A 30 -12.04 12.14 -1.06
N CYS A 31 -11.35 10.99 -0.94
CA CYS A 31 -12.00 9.69 -0.85
C CYS A 31 -12.33 9.25 0.59
N ASN A 32 -11.72 9.87 1.59
CA ASN A 32 -11.86 9.46 2.99
C ASN A 32 -13.32 9.52 3.46
N GLY A 33 -13.94 8.35 3.67
CA GLY A 33 -15.34 8.24 4.08
C GLY A 33 -16.36 8.71 3.02
N HIS A 34 -15.96 8.84 1.74
CA HIS A 34 -16.81 9.40 0.69
C HIS A 34 -17.01 8.41 -0.48
N ASP A 35 -18.05 7.58 -0.38
CA ASP A 35 -18.36 6.49 -1.33
C ASP A 35 -18.41 6.93 -2.80
N ALA A 36 -19.01 8.08 -3.09
CA ALA A 36 -19.10 8.56 -4.47
C ALA A 36 -17.72 8.91 -5.05
N ASN A 37 -16.83 9.50 -4.25
CA ASN A 37 -15.48 9.84 -4.68
C ASN A 37 -14.62 8.58 -4.83
N GLN A 38 -14.78 7.60 -3.94
CA GLN A 38 -14.16 6.28 -4.10
C GLN A 38 -14.66 5.56 -5.38
N ALA A 39 -15.94 5.71 -5.73
CA ALA A 39 -16.46 5.16 -6.98
C ALA A 39 -15.91 5.88 -8.22
N GLU A 40 -15.83 7.21 -8.19
CA GLU A 40 -15.17 8.02 -9.23
C GLU A 40 -13.69 7.66 -9.36
N PHE A 41 -13.00 7.45 -8.24
CA PHE A 41 -11.61 7.02 -8.20
C PHE A 41 -11.40 5.70 -8.96
N ARG A 42 -12.28 4.72 -8.72
CA ARG A 42 -12.26 3.45 -9.45
C ARG A 42 -12.59 3.61 -10.94
N ARG A 43 -13.57 4.45 -11.29
CA ARG A 43 -13.93 4.72 -12.70
C ARG A 43 -12.79 5.38 -13.47
N ALA A 44 -11.94 6.14 -12.78
CA ALA A 44 -10.74 6.76 -13.33
C ALA A 44 -9.51 5.81 -13.33
N GLU A 45 -9.71 4.49 -13.24
CA GLU A 45 -8.65 3.46 -13.14
C GLU A 45 -7.68 3.65 -11.94
N GLY A 46 -8.08 4.44 -10.94
CA GLY A 46 -7.20 4.80 -9.82
C GLY A 46 -6.74 3.60 -8.99
N VAL A 47 -7.52 2.52 -8.93
CA VAL A 47 -7.16 1.30 -8.20
C VAL A 47 -5.93 0.63 -8.84
N VAL A 48 -5.93 0.48 -10.16
CA VAL A 48 -4.82 -0.12 -10.91
C VAL A 48 -3.61 0.80 -10.90
N LEU A 49 -3.82 2.11 -11.07
CA LEU A 49 -2.74 3.10 -11.05
C LEU A 49 -2.02 3.19 -9.70
N LEU A 50 -2.74 3.10 -8.57
CA LEU A 50 -2.10 3.06 -7.25
C LEU A 50 -1.41 1.73 -6.98
N GLN A 51 -1.95 0.61 -7.46
CA GLN A 51 -1.28 -0.67 -7.37
C GLN A 51 0.06 -0.65 -8.12
N GLN A 52 0.08 -0.14 -9.36
CA GLN A 52 1.32 0.02 -10.12
C GLN A 52 2.29 0.96 -9.41
N LYS A 53 1.77 2.03 -8.80
CA LYS A 53 2.59 2.94 -7.98
C LYS A 53 3.24 2.21 -6.80
N LEU A 54 2.54 1.32 -6.09
CA LEU A 54 3.14 0.51 -5.01
C LEU A 54 4.27 -0.39 -5.54
N ILE A 55 4.08 -1.02 -6.69
CA ILE A 55 5.13 -1.83 -7.34
C ILE A 55 6.38 -0.99 -7.62
N GLU A 56 6.23 0.24 -8.09
CA GLU A 56 7.38 1.14 -8.31
C GLU A 56 8.07 1.51 -6.99
N LEU A 57 7.27 1.81 -5.96
CA LEU A 57 7.79 2.28 -4.66
C LEU A 57 8.54 1.19 -3.89
N ARG A 58 8.30 -0.10 -4.16
CA ARG A 58 9.07 -1.19 -3.54
C ARG A 58 10.56 -1.17 -3.90
N ALA A 59 10.93 -0.50 -5.00
CA ALA A 59 12.30 -0.35 -5.46
C ALA A 59 13.02 0.87 -4.85
N GLU A 60 12.35 1.66 -4.02
CA GLU A 60 12.98 2.78 -3.32
C GLU A 60 14.01 2.30 -2.29
N ASP A 61 14.99 3.16 -2.00
CA ASP A 61 16.03 2.88 -1.01
C ASP A 61 15.42 2.67 0.38
N PRO A 62 15.55 1.48 0.98
CA PRO A 62 14.94 1.18 2.26
C PRO A 62 15.66 1.79 3.46
N THR A 63 16.83 2.41 3.25
CA THR A 63 17.60 3.07 4.33
C THR A 63 17.04 4.44 4.69
N LEU A 64 16.21 5.04 3.82
CA LEU A 64 15.64 6.37 4.03
C LEU A 64 14.11 6.30 4.07
N PRO A 65 13.46 6.98 5.04
CA PRO A 65 12.00 7.10 5.05
C PRO A 65 11.49 7.82 3.80
N SER A 66 10.60 7.17 3.04
CA SER A 66 9.94 7.78 1.89
C SER A 66 8.61 8.44 2.29
N LYS A 67 8.58 9.78 2.24
CA LYS A 67 7.35 10.55 2.45
C LYS A 67 6.33 10.28 1.35
N LEU A 68 6.78 10.03 0.11
CA LEU A 68 5.91 9.68 -0.99
C LEU A 68 5.22 8.34 -0.75
N THR A 69 5.98 7.31 -0.36
CA THR A 69 5.40 5.99 -0.08
C THR A 69 4.37 6.04 1.04
N LEU A 70 4.64 6.80 2.11
CA LEU A 70 3.68 6.99 3.19
C LEU A 70 2.35 7.59 2.71
N VAL A 71 2.39 8.67 1.92
CA VAL A 71 1.15 9.31 1.45
C VAL A 71 0.43 8.50 0.38
N VAL A 72 1.15 7.70 -0.40
CA VAL A 72 0.55 6.74 -1.34
C VAL A 72 -0.17 5.61 -0.59
N LEU A 73 0.44 5.06 0.47
CA LEU A 73 -0.22 4.07 1.33
C LEU A 73 -1.49 4.65 1.99
N ARG A 74 -1.44 5.91 2.44
CA ARG A 74 -2.65 6.60 2.94
C ARG A 74 -3.72 6.77 1.87
N ALA A 75 -3.33 7.08 0.62
CA ALA A 75 -4.26 7.12 -0.49
C ALA A 75 -4.86 5.74 -0.80
N VAL A 76 -4.08 4.66 -0.74
CA VAL A 76 -4.59 3.28 -0.85
C VAL A 76 -5.65 3.02 0.21
N TRP A 77 -5.37 3.35 1.46
CA TRP A 77 -6.31 3.14 2.56
C TRP A 77 -7.65 3.85 2.32
N ASN A 78 -7.59 5.16 2.05
CA ASN A 78 -8.79 5.99 1.93
C ASN A 78 -9.54 5.81 0.60
N CYS A 79 -8.82 5.63 -0.50
CA CYS A 79 -9.41 5.50 -1.84
C CYS A 79 -9.89 4.09 -2.13
N ILE A 80 -9.23 3.06 -1.59
CA ILE A 80 -9.45 1.67 -1.98
C ILE A 80 -10.11 0.89 -0.86
N ILE A 81 -9.47 0.80 0.31
CA ILE A 81 -9.87 -0.18 1.33
C ILE A 81 -11.23 0.16 1.96
N GLY A 82 -11.54 1.46 2.09
CA GLY A 82 -12.85 1.91 2.53
C GLY A 82 -14.02 1.58 1.59
N ASN A 83 -13.76 1.05 0.38
CA ASN A 83 -14.81 0.71 -0.59
C ASN A 83 -14.71 -0.75 -1.06
N ARG A 84 -15.70 -1.58 -0.73
CA ARG A 84 -15.71 -3.02 -1.07
C ARG A 84 -15.43 -3.32 -2.56
N LYS A 85 -15.97 -2.53 -3.48
CA LYS A 85 -15.75 -2.74 -4.93
C LYS A 85 -14.33 -2.38 -5.34
N ASN A 86 -13.72 -1.39 -4.70
CA ASN A 86 -12.32 -1.02 -4.94
C ASN A 86 -11.39 -2.07 -4.35
N THR A 87 -11.63 -2.52 -3.12
CA THR A 87 -10.86 -3.60 -2.48
C THR A 87 -10.87 -4.88 -3.32
N VAL A 88 -12.03 -5.28 -3.85
CA VAL A 88 -12.10 -6.46 -4.75
C VAL A 88 -11.26 -6.24 -6.01
N ARG A 89 -11.36 -5.06 -6.64
CA ARG A 89 -10.53 -4.74 -7.82
C ARG A 89 -9.04 -4.75 -7.48
N PHE A 90 -8.67 -4.25 -6.30
CA PHE A 90 -7.29 -4.21 -5.83
C PHE A 90 -6.73 -5.62 -5.62
N LEU A 91 -7.49 -6.52 -4.98
CA LEU A 91 -7.09 -7.92 -4.80
C LEU A 91 -6.89 -8.64 -6.13
N VAL A 92 -7.82 -8.47 -7.08
CA VAL A 92 -7.72 -9.09 -8.43
C VAL A 92 -6.58 -8.51 -9.26
N SER A 93 -6.03 -7.37 -8.88
CA SER A 93 -4.88 -6.73 -9.54
C SER A 93 -3.58 -6.95 -8.74
N ASP A 94 -3.47 -8.01 -7.94
CA ASP A 94 -2.28 -8.32 -7.13
C ASP A 94 -1.87 -7.16 -6.20
N GLY A 95 -2.86 -6.41 -5.72
CA GLY A 95 -2.62 -5.24 -4.87
C GLY A 95 -2.15 -5.61 -3.46
N LEU A 96 -2.64 -6.73 -2.92
CA LEU A 96 -2.15 -7.23 -1.64
C LEU A 96 -0.68 -7.65 -1.73
N ASP A 97 -0.29 -8.30 -2.82
CA ASP A 97 1.08 -8.69 -3.11
C ASP A 97 2.01 -7.47 -3.16
N ALA A 98 1.60 -6.43 -3.89
CA ALA A 98 2.35 -5.17 -3.95
C ALA A 98 2.49 -4.50 -2.57
N LEU A 99 1.47 -4.59 -1.71
CA LEU A 99 1.50 -4.07 -0.34
C LEU A 99 2.45 -4.88 0.56
N LEU A 100 2.45 -6.21 0.43
CA LEU A 100 3.34 -7.10 1.18
C LEU A 100 4.79 -6.94 0.73
N ASP A 101 5.03 -6.72 -0.57
CA ASP A 101 6.34 -6.35 -1.10
C ASP A 101 6.85 -5.04 -0.48
N VAL A 102 5.99 -4.01 -0.36
CA VAL A 102 6.35 -2.74 0.30
C VAL A 102 6.61 -2.95 1.80
N LEU A 103 5.84 -3.82 2.47
CA LEU A 103 6.08 -4.17 3.88
C LEU A 103 7.42 -4.88 4.08
N GLU A 104 7.82 -5.77 3.18
CA GLU A 104 9.10 -6.48 3.27
C GLU A 104 10.29 -5.63 2.86
N ALA A 105 10.15 -4.89 1.76
CA ALA A 105 11.27 -4.16 1.17
C ALA A 105 11.44 -2.77 1.77
N GLY A 106 10.38 -2.13 2.24
CA GLY A 106 10.38 -0.71 2.63
C GLY A 106 11.05 -0.41 3.98
N HIS A 107 11.27 0.89 4.23
CA HIS A 107 11.81 1.36 5.50
C HIS A 107 10.84 1.02 6.67
N PRO A 108 11.33 0.57 7.86
CA PRO A 108 10.48 0.13 8.96
C PRO A 108 9.46 1.14 9.49
N SER A 109 9.65 2.43 9.22
CA SER A 109 8.65 3.47 9.54
C SER A 109 7.32 3.30 8.79
N LEU A 110 7.30 2.51 7.72
CA LEU A 110 6.10 2.22 6.93
C LEU A 110 5.32 1.02 7.49
N HIS A 111 5.94 0.19 8.34
CA HIS A 111 5.28 -1.00 8.89
C HIS A 111 3.92 -0.70 9.54
N PRO A 112 3.76 0.35 10.38
CA PRO A 112 2.47 0.60 11.03
C PRO A 112 1.33 0.79 10.03
N ILE A 113 1.53 1.60 8.98
CA ILE A 113 0.48 1.85 7.99
C ILE A 113 0.24 0.64 7.09
N CYS A 114 1.30 -0.08 6.67
CA CYS A 114 1.13 -1.31 5.89
C CYS A 114 0.34 -2.37 6.68
N LEU A 115 0.69 -2.57 7.96
CA LEU A 115 0.02 -3.54 8.82
C LEU A 115 -1.45 -3.16 9.06
N SER A 116 -1.78 -1.88 9.23
CA SER A 116 -3.18 -1.44 9.34
C SER A 116 -3.96 -1.75 8.06
N ILE A 117 -3.40 -1.44 6.89
CA ILE A 117 -4.05 -1.73 5.60
C ILE A 117 -4.22 -3.23 5.40
N VAL A 118 -3.20 -4.05 5.70
CA VAL A 118 -3.29 -5.51 5.63
C VAL A 118 -4.36 -6.04 6.59
N SER A 119 -4.42 -5.52 7.82
CA SER A 119 -5.43 -5.91 8.81
C SER A 119 -6.84 -5.68 8.27
N ASP A 120 -7.13 -4.48 7.77
CA ASP A 120 -8.45 -4.12 7.23
C ASP A 120 -8.81 -4.96 5.99
N ILE A 121 -7.84 -5.28 5.13
CA ILE A 121 -8.05 -6.19 3.98
C ILE A 121 -8.45 -7.59 4.47
N LEU A 122 -7.78 -8.09 5.50
CA LEU A 122 -7.97 -9.46 6.02
C LEU A 122 -9.25 -9.63 6.86
N GLU A 123 -9.94 -8.55 7.22
CA GLU A 123 -11.30 -8.64 7.76
C GLU A 123 -12.29 -9.27 6.75
N ASN A 124 -11.97 -9.20 5.45
CA ASN A 124 -12.71 -9.88 4.41
C ASN A 124 -12.13 -11.29 4.15
N PRO A 125 -12.85 -12.38 4.45
CA PRO A 125 -12.35 -13.74 4.25
C PRO A 125 -11.96 -14.07 2.80
N LYS A 126 -12.52 -13.34 1.82
CA LYS A 126 -12.13 -13.51 0.40
C LYS A 126 -10.71 -13.05 0.12
N ALA A 127 -10.10 -12.24 0.98
CA ALA A 127 -8.71 -11.82 0.85
C ALA A 127 -7.71 -12.88 1.36
N HIS A 128 -8.16 -13.85 2.16
CA HIS A 128 -7.28 -14.83 2.80
C HIS A 128 -6.54 -15.71 1.78
N VAL A 129 -7.19 -16.05 0.66
CA VAL A 129 -6.55 -16.83 -0.41
C VAL A 129 -5.33 -16.09 -0.99
N PHE A 130 -5.49 -14.81 -1.33
CA PHE A 130 -4.40 -13.96 -1.83
C PHE A 130 -3.26 -13.84 -0.79
N PHE A 131 -3.60 -13.69 0.48
CA PHE A 131 -2.62 -13.62 1.56
C PHE A 131 -1.81 -14.93 1.70
N HIS A 132 -2.45 -16.08 1.56
CA HIS A 132 -1.79 -17.38 1.68
C HIS A 132 -1.02 -17.78 0.43
N GLU A 133 -1.40 -17.27 -0.75
CA GLU A 133 -0.71 -17.52 -2.02
C GLU A 133 0.55 -16.66 -2.18
N TRP A 134 0.60 -15.48 -1.55
CA TRP A 134 1.79 -14.63 -1.63
C TRP A 134 3.02 -15.30 -1.02
N VAL A 135 4.08 -15.35 -1.84
CA VAL A 135 5.43 -15.76 -1.44
C VAL A 135 6.39 -14.70 -1.96
N SER A 136 7.20 -14.14 -1.06
CA SER A 136 8.12 -13.09 -1.44
C SER A 136 9.17 -13.62 -2.42
N ASN A 137 9.41 -12.86 -3.49
CA ASN A 137 10.49 -13.14 -4.44
C ASN A 137 11.89 -12.83 -3.85
N LYS A 138 11.96 -12.10 -2.73
CA LYS A 138 13.22 -11.67 -2.11
C LYS A 138 13.75 -12.63 -1.06
N SER A 139 12.90 -13.05 -0.11
CA SER A 139 13.27 -13.92 1.01
C SER A 139 12.69 -15.33 0.95
N GLY A 140 11.79 -15.62 0.00
CA GLY A 140 11.02 -16.88 -0.05
C GLY A 140 10.01 -17.06 1.08
N ARG A 141 9.78 -16.05 1.93
CA ARG A 141 8.79 -16.12 3.01
C ARG A 141 7.38 -15.98 2.46
N ASN A 142 6.44 -16.73 3.03
CA ASN A 142 5.01 -16.44 2.87
C ASN A 142 4.59 -15.25 3.76
N ALA A 143 3.36 -14.78 3.57
CA ALA A 143 2.89 -13.57 4.24
C ALA A 143 2.88 -13.72 5.78
N ALA A 144 2.46 -14.87 6.30
CA ALA A 144 2.49 -15.13 7.74
C ALA A 144 3.92 -15.10 8.32
N ALA A 145 4.89 -15.69 7.63
CA ALA A 145 6.29 -15.66 8.02
C ALA A 145 6.88 -14.24 7.95
N LEU A 146 6.46 -13.41 6.98
CA LEU A 146 6.80 -12.00 6.92
C LEU A 146 6.27 -11.25 8.15
N LEU A 147 4.99 -11.42 8.49
CA LEU A 147 4.39 -10.76 9.67
C LEU A 147 5.11 -11.14 10.97
N LEU A 148 5.44 -12.42 11.16
CA LEU A 148 6.22 -12.88 12.30
C LEU A 148 7.63 -12.28 12.33
N HIS A 149 8.27 -12.12 11.17
CA HIS A 149 9.58 -11.47 11.08
C HIS A 149 9.50 -9.99 11.47
N VAL A 150 8.50 -9.26 10.97
CA VAL A 150 8.25 -7.85 11.32
C VAL A 150 8.00 -7.72 12.83
N TRP A 151 7.16 -8.59 13.40
CA TRP A 151 6.88 -8.60 14.83
C TRP A 151 8.15 -8.85 15.67
N ARG A 152 8.94 -9.89 15.35
CA ARG A 152 10.20 -10.18 16.06
C ARG A 152 11.18 -9.01 16.00
N ALA A 153 11.32 -8.38 14.83
CA ALA A 153 12.20 -7.23 14.68
C ALA A 153 11.79 -6.04 15.55
N GLU A 154 10.48 -5.81 15.71
CA GLU A 154 9.95 -4.77 16.59
C GLU A 154 10.10 -5.12 18.08
N ASP A 155 9.87 -6.39 18.43
CA ASP A 155 10.03 -6.93 19.79
C ASP A 155 11.48 -6.81 20.28
N SER A 156 12.46 -7.16 19.43
CA SER A 156 13.89 -7.00 19.73
C SER A 156 14.30 -5.55 19.96
N LYS A 157 13.77 -4.60 19.18
CA LYS A 157 14.05 -3.15 19.38
C LYS A 157 13.57 -2.64 20.73
N ARG A 158 12.53 -3.25 21.29
CA ARG A 158 11.94 -2.89 22.58
C ARG A 158 12.58 -3.61 23.76
N GLY A 159 13.58 -4.47 23.50
CA GLY A 159 14.29 -5.23 24.53
C GLY A 159 13.45 -6.31 25.19
N MET A 160 12.35 -6.74 24.55
CA MET A 160 11.41 -7.70 25.13
C MET A 160 11.80 -9.17 24.89
N ASN A 161 12.89 -9.43 24.15
CA ASN A 161 13.44 -10.77 23.92
C ASN A 161 14.91 -10.87 24.37
N PRO A 162 15.20 -11.52 25.51
CA PRO A 162 16.55 -11.82 25.93
C PRO A 162 16.95 -13.22 25.45
N GLY A 163 17.39 -13.35 24.19
CA GLY A 163 18.10 -14.54 23.69
C GLY A 163 17.27 -15.79 23.43
#